data_AF-A0A2Z6I8M1-F1
#
_entry.id   AF-A0A2Z6I8M1-F1
#
_cell.length_a   1.000
_cell.length_b   1.000
_cell.length_c   1.000
_cell.angle_alpha   90.00
_cell.angle_beta   90.00
_cell.angle_gamma   90.00
#
_symmetry.space_group_name_H-M   'P 1'
#
loop_
_entity.id
_entity.type
_entity.pdbx_description
1 polymer ?
#
loop_
_entity_poly.entity_id
_entity_poly.type
_entity_poly.pdbx_seq_one_letter_code
_entity_poly.pdbx_strand_id
1 'polypeptide(L)'
;MTALSALRDWLLSPAGLAALGVLLFILITIALASVVLKIVRAVRGSGKARAPSNDPLERAAKPAKSRGAIGLARLREATTARFSGTAEPRLGKRRDEREGDESNDPTAAEAVRGGVAVSAASSAPAASVGSAPAVPVASVAPEALPAVRLGDLLLSLPFRPIEGLTTGHANFCGMSIEAVFFPGAVNGLANPVERIVPFLPPEACTLLFKESDRATFRAGDLFAQPDAVIRIPGGLVSVEYKSKGGRNDDPERWAEQIREKDLLQAVVNALVLSAETQEPVAAILRTHNAAYFLRPTAELKRIVECSVEPACTMLRSAGNTRIGIGAADLAGMLAVTVSTRWPKPRHSGHEAGEAAHREMLDRQT
;
A
#
# COMPACT_ATOMS: atom_id res chain seq x y z
N MET A 1 34.11 3.87 -58.24
CA MET A 1 32.68 3.62 -58.02
C MET A 1 32.22 4.54 -56.89
N THR A 2 31.28 5.45 -57.15
CA THR A 2 30.88 6.51 -56.22
C THR A 2 29.98 5.95 -55.11
N ALA A 3 30.08 6.43 -53.87
CA ALA A 3 29.28 5.95 -52.73
C ALA A 3 27.76 5.89 -52.99
N LEU A 4 27.25 6.75 -53.87
CA LEU A 4 25.85 6.76 -54.34
C LEU A 4 25.44 5.51 -55.12
N SER A 5 26.36 4.88 -55.88
CA SER A 5 26.04 3.66 -56.62
C SER A 5 25.95 2.47 -55.67
N ALA A 6 26.85 2.37 -54.69
CA ALA A 6 26.83 1.32 -53.68
C ALA A 6 25.58 1.39 -52.80
N LEU A 7 25.13 2.60 -52.43
CA LEU A 7 23.87 2.79 -51.69
C LEU A 7 22.65 2.38 -52.51
N ARG A 8 22.61 2.74 -53.81
CA ARG A 8 21.53 2.36 -54.71
C ARG A 8 21.45 0.84 -54.88
N ASP A 9 22.59 0.20 -55.10
CA ASP A 9 22.65 -1.25 -55.32
C ASP A 9 22.29 -2.02 -54.04
N TRP A 10 22.63 -1.47 -52.87
CA TRP A 10 22.19 -2.01 -51.58
C TRP A 10 20.68 -1.82 -51.33
N LEU A 11 20.12 -0.64 -51.63
CA LEU A 11 18.68 -0.36 -51.48
C LEU A 11 17.80 -1.26 -52.36
N LEU A 12 18.31 -1.67 -53.51
CA LEU A 12 17.64 -2.59 -54.44
C LEU A 12 17.87 -4.07 -54.09
N SER A 13 18.73 -4.38 -53.13
CA SER A 13 18.92 -5.75 -52.64
C SER A 13 17.71 -6.22 -51.82
N PRO A 14 17.48 -7.54 -51.69
CA PRO A 14 16.41 -8.08 -50.84
C PRO A 14 16.47 -7.58 -49.39
N ALA A 15 17.69 -7.39 -48.86
CA ALA A 15 17.91 -6.86 -47.51
C ALA A 15 17.57 -5.37 -47.40
N GLY A 16 17.92 -4.56 -48.41
CA GLY A 16 17.59 -3.14 -48.47
C GLY A 16 16.07 -2.90 -48.60
N LEU A 17 15.40 -3.69 -49.42
CA LEU A 17 13.94 -3.65 -49.57
C LEU A 17 13.22 -4.07 -48.27
N ALA A 18 13.72 -5.10 -47.57
CA ALA A 18 13.19 -5.49 -46.27
C ALA A 18 13.34 -4.37 -45.22
N ALA A 19 14.51 -3.72 -45.18
CA ALA A 19 14.76 -2.59 -44.29
C ALA A 19 13.84 -1.39 -44.59
N LEU A 20 13.63 -1.07 -45.88
CA LEU A 20 12.68 -0.04 -46.31
C LEU A 20 11.24 -0.39 -45.94
N GLY A 21 10.84 -1.66 -46.08
CA GLY A 21 9.52 -2.15 -45.67
C GLY A 21 9.27 -2.00 -44.17
N VAL A 22 10.26 -2.36 -43.34
CA VAL A 22 10.20 -2.16 -41.88
C VAL A 22 10.11 -0.67 -41.53
N LEU A 23 10.91 0.17 -42.18
CA LEU A 23 10.89 1.61 -41.96
C LEU A 23 9.52 2.23 -42.34
N LEU A 24 8.96 1.81 -43.47
CA LEU A 24 7.64 2.26 -43.92
C LEU A 24 6.54 1.81 -42.95
N PHE A 25 6.60 0.57 -42.45
CA PHE A 25 5.67 0.05 -41.45
C PHE A 25 5.72 0.87 -40.16
N ILE A 26 6.91 1.20 -39.66
CA ILE A 26 7.09 2.06 -38.47
C ILE A 26 6.46 3.44 -38.70
N LEU A 27 6.72 4.07 -39.86
CA LEU A 27 6.17 5.39 -40.18
C LEU A 27 4.64 5.39 -40.29
N ILE A 28 4.06 4.37 -40.93
CA ILE A 28 2.60 4.19 -41.02
C ILE A 28 2.00 4.02 -39.61
N THR A 29 2.65 3.23 -38.75
CA THR A 29 2.18 2.99 -37.38
C THR A 29 2.18 4.28 -36.54
N ILE A 30 3.22 5.11 -36.67
CA ILE A 30 3.31 6.42 -36.00
C ILE A 30 2.23 7.38 -36.52
N ALA A 31 2.00 7.40 -37.83
CA ALA A 31 0.96 8.23 -38.44
C ALA A 31 -0.44 7.83 -37.95
N LEU A 32 -0.73 6.52 -37.89
CA LEU A 32 -2.00 6.01 -37.40
C LEU A 32 -2.23 6.35 -35.93
N ALA A 33 -1.21 6.19 -35.08
CA ALA A 33 -1.27 6.57 -33.67
C ALA A 33 -1.54 8.07 -33.48
N SER A 34 -0.97 8.92 -34.34
CA SER A 34 -1.18 10.36 -34.33
C SER A 34 -2.60 10.76 -34.71
N VAL A 35 -3.22 10.05 -35.68
CA VAL A 35 -4.62 10.25 -36.07
C VAL A 35 -5.56 9.84 -34.94
N VAL A 36 -5.32 8.68 -34.32
CA VAL A 36 -6.12 8.21 -33.16
C VAL A 36 -6.05 9.22 -32.01
N LEU A 37 -4.86 9.75 -31.70
CA LEU A 37 -4.67 10.74 -30.65
C LEU A 37 -5.42 12.05 -30.95
N LYS A 38 -5.47 12.50 -32.21
CA LYS A 38 -6.26 13.68 -32.63
C LYS A 38 -7.76 13.44 -32.46
N ILE A 39 -8.27 12.26 -32.85
CA ILE A 39 -9.69 11.92 -32.69
C ILE A 39 -10.08 11.88 -31.20
N VAL A 40 -9.26 11.25 -30.35
CA VAL A 40 -9.51 11.21 -28.90
C VAL A 40 -9.53 12.61 -28.29
N ARG A 41 -8.64 13.51 -28.70
CA ARG A 41 -8.64 14.91 -28.23
C ARG A 41 -9.86 15.70 -28.72
N ALA A 42 -10.30 15.49 -29.96
CA ALA A 42 -11.50 16.14 -30.51
C ALA A 42 -12.78 15.69 -29.78
N VAL A 43 -12.90 14.41 -29.47
CA VAL A 43 -14.05 13.86 -28.71
C VAL A 43 -14.06 14.37 -27.26
N ARG A 44 -12.88 14.55 -26.65
CA ARG A 44 -12.75 15.02 -25.26
C ARG A 44 -12.89 16.54 -25.11
N GLY A 45 -12.71 17.31 -26.19
CA GLY A 45 -12.82 18.78 -26.20
C GLY A 45 -14.24 19.34 -26.37
N SER A 46 -15.25 18.50 -26.62
CA SER A 46 -16.64 18.92 -26.86
C SER A 46 -17.55 18.86 -25.61
N GLY A 47 -16.97 18.89 -24.40
CA GLY A 47 -17.70 18.89 -23.13
C GLY A 47 -18.01 20.30 -22.61
N LYS A 48 -19.25 20.74 -22.82
CA LYS A 48 -19.92 21.93 -22.26
C LYS A 48 -19.38 22.41 -20.90
N ALA A 49 -19.02 23.69 -20.82
CA ALA A 49 -18.92 24.44 -19.57
C ALA A 49 -20.29 24.48 -18.86
N ARG A 50 -20.33 24.14 -17.57
CA ARG A 50 -21.52 24.28 -16.72
C ARG A 50 -21.18 25.22 -15.55
N ALA A 51 -21.95 26.29 -15.44
CA ALA A 51 -21.85 27.32 -14.40
C ALA A 51 -22.17 26.75 -13.00
N PRO A 52 -21.65 27.37 -11.92
CA PRO A 52 -21.83 26.89 -10.54
C PRO A 52 -23.23 27.19 -10.01
N SER A 53 -23.86 26.17 -9.41
CA SER A 53 -25.12 26.27 -8.68
C SER A 53 -24.83 26.68 -7.22
N ASN A 54 -25.43 27.78 -6.77
CA ASN A 54 -25.40 28.24 -5.38
C ASN A 54 -26.63 27.69 -4.64
N ASP A 55 -26.51 26.53 -3.99
CA ASP A 55 -27.57 26.00 -3.13
C ASP A 55 -27.13 25.97 -1.65
N PRO A 56 -27.77 26.74 -0.74
CA PRO A 56 -27.36 26.88 0.66
C PRO A 56 -27.79 25.72 1.59
N LEU A 57 -28.36 24.63 1.08
CA LEU A 57 -28.91 23.53 1.90
C LEU A 57 -27.97 22.33 2.17
N GLU A 58 -26.76 22.28 1.59
CA GLU A 58 -25.78 21.22 1.91
C GLU A 58 -24.98 21.45 3.21
N ARG A 59 -25.25 22.52 3.96
CA ARG A 59 -24.46 22.88 5.16
C ARG A 59 -24.89 22.20 6.46
N ALA A 60 -25.89 21.32 6.44
CA ALA A 60 -26.50 20.77 7.67
C ALA A 60 -26.64 19.24 7.64
N ALA A 61 -25.53 18.51 7.61
CA ALA A 61 -25.50 17.11 8.05
C ALA A 61 -24.09 16.70 8.52
N LYS A 62 -23.82 16.83 9.82
CA LYS A 62 -22.69 16.16 10.49
C LYS A 62 -23.24 15.26 11.59
N PRO A 63 -22.86 13.98 11.67
CA PRO A 63 -22.82 13.25 12.92
C PRO A 63 -21.39 13.09 13.45
N ALA A 64 -21.34 12.69 14.71
CA ALA A 64 -20.31 12.94 15.70
C ALA A 64 -19.04 12.08 15.62
N LYS A 65 -17.99 12.60 16.27
CA LYS A 65 -16.64 12.08 16.44
C LYS A 65 -16.60 10.70 17.12
N SER A 66 -15.97 9.71 16.49
CA SER A 66 -15.35 8.58 17.19
C SER A 66 -13.83 8.79 17.24
N ARG A 67 -13.25 8.59 18.43
CA ARG A 67 -11.84 8.81 18.75
C ARG A 67 -11.03 7.56 18.39
N GLY A 68 -10.04 7.70 17.50
CA GLY A 68 -9.00 6.70 17.29
C GLY A 68 -8.29 6.78 15.93
N ALA A 69 -7.33 7.71 15.78
CA ALA A 69 -6.22 7.70 14.80
C ALA A 69 -5.52 9.09 14.81
N ILE A 70 -4.72 9.35 15.84
CA ILE A 70 -4.14 10.68 16.12
C ILE A 70 -2.68 10.73 15.62
N GLY A 71 -2.48 10.49 14.32
CA GLY A 71 -1.16 10.54 13.68
C GLY A 71 -1.02 11.71 12.69
N LEU A 72 -1.77 11.69 11.60
CA LEU A 72 -1.68 12.71 10.54
C LEU A 72 -2.63 13.91 10.71
N ALA A 73 -3.77 13.73 11.38
CA ALA A 73 -4.74 14.81 11.57
C ALA A 73 -4.16 15.99 12.37
N ARG A 74 -3.31 15.71 13.38
CA ARG A 74 -2.60 16.74 14.14
C ARG A 74 -1.50 17.44 13.33
N LEU A 75 -0.88 16.73 12.39
CA LEU A 75 0.12 17.30 11.48
C LEU A 75 -0.52 18.29 10.49
N ARG A 76 -1.77 18.01 10.08
CA ARG A 76 -2.62 18.91 9.27
C ARG A 76 -2.98 20.20 10.02
N GLU A 77 -3.29 20.11 11.31
CA GLU A 77 -3.55 21.29 12.15
C GLU A 77 -2.27 22.14 12.35
N ALA A 78 -1.12 21.50 12.59
CA ALA A 78 0.16 22.20 12.79
C ALA A 78 0.70 22.89 11.52
N THR A 79 0.43 22.33 10.32
CA THR A 79 0.82 22.95 9.05
C THR A 79 -0.13 24.06 8.62
N THR A 80 -1.44 23.90 8.82
CA THR A 80 -2.42 24.96 8.47
C THR A 80 -2.24 26.22 9.33
N ALA A 81 -1.82 26.07 10.59
CA ALA A 81 -1.46 27.18 11.47
C ALA A 81 -0.17 27.91 11.04
N ARG A 82 0.76 27.24 10.37
CA ARG A 82 2.02 27.85 9.88
C ARG A 82 1.87 28.72 8.64
N PHE A 83 0.84 28.48 7.82
CA PHE A 83 0.64 29.21 6.56
C PHE A 83 -0.44 30.30 6.62
N SER A 84 -1.07 30.53 7.78
CA SER A 84 -2.07 31.60 7.96
C SER A 84 -1.58 32.81 8.79
N GLY A 85 -0.33 32.79 9.26
CA GLY A 85 0.26 33.91 9.99
C GLY A 85 1.21 34.75 9.13
N THR A 86 0.69 35.67 8.33
CA THR A 86 1.48 36.83 7.85
C THR A 86 1.74 37.75 9.04
N ALA A 87 2.92 37.61 9.65
CA ALA A 87 3.49 38.63 10.53
C ALA A 87 4.90 38.95 10.03
N GLU A 88 5.09 40.18 9.59
CA GLU A 88 6.38 40.73 9.15
C GLU A 88 7.47 40.57 10.22
N PRO A 89 8.73 40.28 9.84
CA PRO A 89 9.83 40.21 10.79
C PRO A 89 10.27 41.63 11.17
N ARG A 90 10.06 42.03 12.42
CA ARG A 90 10.70 43.22 12.99
C ARG A 90 12.13 42.89 13.42
N LEU A 91 13.09 43.56 12.79
CA LEU A 91 14.50 43.59 13.14
C LEU A 91 14.76 44.50 14.37
N GLY A 92 15.65 44.06 15.27
CA GLY A 92 16.31 44.86 16.33
C GLY A 92 16.09 44.29 17.73
N LYS A 93 17.05 44.15 18.64
CA LYS A 93 18.46 44.60 18.76
C LYS A 93 19.25 43.57 19.62
N ARG A 94 20.57 43.49 19.38
CA ARG A 94 21.56 42.85 20.28
C ARG A 94 21.61 43.51 21.66
N ARG A 95 21.93 42.73 22.70
CA ARG A 95 22.86 43.13 23.78
C ARG A 95 23.45 41.89 24.48
N ASP A 96 24.79 41.85 24.51
CA ASP A 96 25.65 40.93 25.26
C ASP A 96 25.79 41.32 26.75
N GLU A 97 26.47 40.44 27.50
CA GLU A 97 27.05 40.56 28.88
C GLU A 97 26.13 40.09 30.04
N ARG A 98 26.53 39.35 31.09
CA ARG A 98 27.78 38.71 31.60
C ARG A 98 27.36 37.90 32.88
N GLU A 99 27.85 36.66 33.07
CA GLU A 99 28.69 36.17 34.20
C GLU A 99 28.04 35.77 35.56
N GLY A 100 28.53 34.63 36.09
CA GLY A 100 28.56 34.16 37.51
C GLY A 100 27.29 33.44 38.03
N ASP A 101 27.32 32.35 38.81
CA ASP A 101 28.39 31.64 39.52
C ASP A 101 27.85 30.30 40.09
N GLU A 102 28.75 29.32 40.29
CA GLU A 102 28.82 28.24 41.32
C GLU A 102 27.56 27.45 41.80
N SER A 103 27.46 26.10 41.68
CA SER A 103 28.21 24.96 42.29
C SER A 103 27.42 24.26 43.42
N ASN A 104 27.17 22.94 43.28
CA ASN A 104 27.46 21.87 44.25
C ASN A 104 26.48 20.68 44.16
N ASP A 105 27.05 19.54 43.74
CA ASP A 105 26.64 18.17 44.10
C ASP A 105 27.40 17.78 45.40
N PRO A 106 26.92 16.82 46.23
CA PRO A 106 27.41 15.45 46.07
C PRO A 106 26.44 14.29 46.45
N THR A 107 26.48 13.25 45.62
CA THR A 107 26.76 11.80 45.83
C THR A 107 26.42 11.02 47.13
N ALA A 108 26.03 9.75 46.87
CA ALA A 108 26.21 8.48 47.63
C ALA A 108 25.22 8.15 48.76
N ALA A 109 24.88 6.90 49.09
CA ALA A 109 24.91 5.55 48.52
C ALA A 109 24.25 4.63 49.60
N GLU A 110 24.05 3.34 49.27
CA GLU A 110 23.87 2.20 50.21
C GLU A 110 22.43 1.95 50.71
N ALA A 111 21.69 0.86 50.45
CA ALA A 111 21.86 -0.62 50.39
C ALA A 111 21.20 -1.33 51.60
N VAL A 112 20.93 -2.64 51.45
CA VAL A 112 20.36 -3.64 52.40
C VAL A 112 18.81 -3.74 52.34
N ARG A 113 18.14 -4.76 51.77
CA ARG A 113 18.23 -6.25 51.69
C ARG A 113 17.71 -6.99 52.95
N GLY A 114 16.72 -7.87 52.74
CA GLY A 114 16.19 -8.88 53.68
C GLY A 114 14.68 -8.70 53.89
N GLY A 115 13.78 -9.68 53.80
CA GLY A 115 13.91 -11.13 53.69
C GLY A 115 12.76 -11.81 54.45
N VAL A 116 11.85 -12.47 53.72
CA VAL A 116 11.27 -13.81 54.01
C VAL A 116 10.24 -14.00 55.16
N ALA A 117 9.03 -14.39 54.72
CA ALA A 117 8.16 -15.52 55.16
C ALA A 117 7.21 -15.47 56.39
N VAL A 118 5.93 -15.80 56.05
CA VAL A 118 5.06 -16.87 56.59
C VAL A 118 4.42 -16.68 57.98
N SER A 119 3.08 -16.64 58.03
CA SER A 119 2.27 -17.77 58.55
C SER A 119 0.75 -17.58 58.43
N ALA A 120 0.08 -18.73 58.33
CA ALA A 120 -1.34 -18.95 58.11
C ALA A 120 -2.20 -18.87 59.38
N ALA A 121 -3.52 -18.67 59.24
CA ALA A 121 -4.54 -19.70 59.44
C ALA A 121 -5.93 -19.16 59.86
N SER A 122 -6.95 -19.79 59.26
CA SER A 122 -8.32 -20.07 59.74
C SER A 122 -9.28 -18.95 60.12
N SER A 123 -10.46 -18.94 59.48
CA SER A 123 -11.72 -19.48 60.05
C SER A 123 -12.89 -19.35 59.05
N ALA A 124 -13.61 -20.45 58.80
CA ALA A 124 -14.98 -20.44 58.24
C ALA A 124 -16.00 -20.40 59.40
N PRO A 125 -17.30 -20.07 59.19
CA PRO A 125 -18.25 -21.07 58.69
C PRO A 125 -19.44 -20.59 57.82
N ALA A 126 -19.87 -21.50 56.94
CA ALA A 126 -21.22 -21.98 56.58
C ALA A 126 -22.37 -21.10 56.00
N ALA A 127 -23.05 -21.78 55.05
CA ALA A 127 -24.43 -21.65 54.53
C ALA A 127 -24.69 -20.60 53.42
N SER A 128 -25.51 -20.82 52.37
CA SER A 128 -26.14 -21.98 51.72
C SER A 128 -26.86 -21.48 50.43
N VAL A 129 -27.17 -22.39 49.51
CA VAL A 129 -28.18 -22.34 48.42
C VAL A 129 -27.89 -21.54 47.14
N GLY A 130 -27.97 -22.24 46.00
CA GLY A 130 -28.14 -21.64 44.68
C GLY A 130 -27.81 -22.60 43.54
N SER A 131 -28.70 -23.58 43.27
CA SER A 131 -28.61 -24.41 42.07
C SER A 131 -28.84 -23.53 40.83
N ALA A 132 -27.76 -23.22 40.11
CA ALA A 132 -27.83 -22.53 38.83
C ALA A 132 -27.95 -23.56 37.70
N PRO A 133 -28.80 -23.33 36.68
CA PRO A 133 -28.93 -24.24 35.56
C PRO A 133 -27.62 -24.29 34.77
N ALA A 134 -27.14 -25.49 34.52
CA ALA A 134 -25.98 -25.73 33.65
C ALA A 134 -26.30 -25.26 32.23
N VAL A 135 -25.75 -24.10 31.85
CA VAL A 135 -25.65 -23.71 30.44
C VAL A 135 -24.71 -24.73 29.79
N PRO A 136 -25.11 -25.40 28.69
CA PRO A 136 -24.18 -26.25 27.98
C PRO A 136 -23.09 -25.36 27.41
N VAL A 137 -21.90 -25.41 28.02
CA VAL A 137 -20.69 -24.87 27.44
C VAL A 137 -20.44 -25.71 26.20
N ALA A 138 -20.86 -25.19 25.03
CA ALA A 138 -20.44 -25.73 23.76
C ALA A 138 -18.92 -25.85 23.81
N SER A 139 -18.41 -27.07 23.69
CA SER A 139 -16.99 -27.34 23.57
C SER A 139 -16.50 -26.61 22.33
N VAL A 140 -16.01 -25.39 22.51
CA VAL A 140 -15.28 -24.67 21.47
C VAL A 140 -13.98 -25.46 21.34
N ALA A 141 -13.93 -26.33 20.33
CA ALA A 141 -12.70 -27.01 19.96
C ALA A 141 -11.59 -25.95 19.88
N PRO A 142 -10.40 -26.19 20.48
CA PRO A 142 -9.33 -25.21 20.46
C PRO A 142 -9.06 -24.82 19.01
N GLU A 143 -9.19 -23.53 18.71
CA GLU A 143 -8.95 -23.00 17.37
C GLU A 143 -7.51 -23.36 16.99
N ALA A 144 -7.36 -24.27 16.03
CA ALA A 144 -6.05 -24.76 15.63
C ALA A 144 -5.18 -23.58 15.22
N LEU A 145 -3.96 -23.50 15.77
CA LEU A 145 -3.01 -22.47 15.40
C LEU A 145 -2.69 -22.59 13.91
N PRO A 146 -2.53 -21.47 13.19
CA PRO A 146 -2.24 -21.52 11.77
C PRO A 146 -0.88 -22.18 11.53
N ALA A 147 -0.78 -22.94 10.43
CA ALA A 147 0.44 -23.64 10.01
C ALA A 147 1.60 -22.68 9.69
N VAL A 148 1.28 -21.42 9.36
CA VAL A 148 2.25 -20.34 9.14
C VAL A 148 1.97 -19.19 10.09
N ARG A 149 3.03 -18.64 10.69
CA ARG A 149 2.99 -17.41 11.49
C ARG A 149 3.72 -16.31 10.73
N LEU A 150 3.01 -15.24 10.41
CA LEU A 150 3.53 -14.14 9.64
C LEU A 150 4.07 -13.03 10.54
N GLY A 151 5.01 -12.25 10.00
CA GLY A 151 5.65 -11.16 10.72
C GLY A 151 4.74 -9.94 10.89
N ASP A 152 5.29 -8.88 11.46
CA ASP A 152 4.55 -7.67 11.79
C ASP A 152 4.83 -6.55 10.77
N LEU A 153 3.80 -5.76 10.50
CA LEU A 153 3.92 -4.65 9.56
C LEU A 153 4.11 -3.32 10.27
N LEU A 154 4.89 -2.45 9.63
CA LEU A 154 5.02 -1.07 10.08
C LEU A 154 3.68 -0.34 9.98
N LEU A 155 3.36 0.42 11.02
CA LEU A 155 2.14 1.23 11.08
C LEU A 155 2.34 2.66 10.56
N SER A 156 3.60 3.08 10.40
CA SER A 156 3.99 4.40 9.91
C SER A 156 5.23 4.31 9.04
N LEU A 157 5.40 5.32 8.20
CA LEU A 157 6.58 5.52 7.36
C LEU A 157 7.13 6.92 7.61
N PRO A 158 8.46 7.11 7.51
CA PRO A 158 9.00 8.46 7.41
C PRO A 158 8.45 9.12 6.14
N PHE A 159 8.08 10.40 6.23
CA PHE A 159 7.42 11.11 5.14
C PHE A 159 8.08 12.46 4.89
N ARG A 160 8.45 12.69 3.63
CA ARG A 160 8.96 13.94 3.09
C ARG A 160 8.02 14.39 1.97
N PRO A 161 7.31 15.53 2.13
CA PRO A 161 6.50 16.07 1.04
C PRO A 161 7.41 16.50 -0.12
N ILE A 162 6.96 16.23 -1.34
CA ILE A 162 7.57 16.72 -2.59
C ILE A 162 6.53 17.54 -3.35
N GLU A 163 6.99 18.41 -4.23
CA GLU A 163 6.10 19.23 -5.05
C GLU A 163 5.19 18.39 -5.94
N GLY A 164 3.92 18.78 -6.04
CA GLY A 164 2.92 18.11 -6.88
C GLY A 164 2.38 16.79 -6.32
N LEU A 165 2.67 16.47 -5.05
CA LEU A 165 2.15 15.29 -4.39
C LEU A 165 0.72 15.53 -3.85
N THR A 166 -0.20 14.64 -4.15
CA THR A 166 -1.53 14.61 -3.54
C THR A 166 -1.77 13.29 -2.82
N THR A 167 -2.67 13.28 -1.84
CA THR A 167 -2.94 12.08 -1.04
C THR A 167 -4.41 11.69 -1.09
N GLY A 168 -4.67 10.41 -0.90
CA GLY A 168 -5.99 9.84 -0.74
C GLY A 168 -5.99 8.82 0.38
N HIS A 169 -7.15 8.57 0.98
CA HIS A 169 -7.31 7.55 2.01
C HIS A 169 -8.59 6.76 1.75
N ALA A 170 -8.53 5.44 1.91
CA ALA A 170 -9.70 4.58 1.87
C ALA A 170 -9.53 3.36 2.77
N ASN A 171 -10.66 2.76 3.18
CA ASN A 171 -10.68 1.50 3.92
C ASN A 171 -11.52 0.49 3.14
N PHE A 172 -10.89 -0.58 2.65
CA PHE A 172 -11.54 -1.70 1.97
C PHE A 172 -10.57 -2.89 1.92
N CYS A 173 -11.04 -4.07 1.48
CA CYS A 173 -10.24 -5.29 1.46
C CYS A 173 -9.55 -5.64 2.80
N GLY A 174 -10.16 -5.29 3.94
CA GLY A 174 -9.56 -5.53 5.25
C GLY A 174 -8.30 -4.70 5.52
N MET A 175 -8.13 -3.56 4.85
CA MET A 175 -6.96 -2.69 4.94
C MET A 175 -7.35 -1.23 5.12
N SER A 176 -6.49 -0.48 5.79
CA SER A 176 -6.43 0.98 5.76
C SER A 176 -5.36 1.38 4.75
N ILE A 177 -5.73 2.12 3.70
CA ILE A 177 -4.87 2.37 2.54
C ILE A 177 -4.64 3.87 2.39
N GLU A 178 -3.39 4.28 2.56
CA GLU A 178 -2.92 5.64 2.28
C GLU A 178 -2.34 5.66 0.86
N ALA A 179 -2.98 6.40 -0.03
CA ALA A 179 -2.53 6.61 -1.39
C ALA A 179 -1.73 7.91 -1.49
N VAL A 180 -0.57 7.84 -2.13
CA VAL A 180 0.28 8.99 -2.43
C VAL A 180 0.46 9.07 -3.93
N PHE A 181 -0.10 10.10 -4.55
CA PHE A 181 0.01 10.38 -5.98
C PHE A 181 1.13 11.37 -6.22
N PHE A 182 1.90 11.15 -7.29
CA PHE A 182 3.05 11.97 -7.63
C PHE A 182 3.14 12.21 -9.14
N PRO A 183 3.82 13.29 -9.58
CA PRO A 183 3.98 13.58 -11.00
C PRO A 183 4.73 12.47 -11.75
N GLY A 184 4.37 12.24 -13.01
CA GLY A 184 5.01 11.22 -13.86
C GLY A 184 6.52 11.42 -14.03
N ALA A 185 7.02 12.65 -13.86
CA ALA A 185 8.45 12.99 -13.88
C ALA A 185 9.28 12.20 -12.86
N VAL A 186 8.68 11.74 -11.75
CA VAL A 186 9.32 10.86 -10.76
C VAL A 186 9.92 9.60 -11.40
N ASN A 187 9.29 9.09 -12.45
CA ASN A 187 9.77 7.89 -13.16
C ASN A 187 11.14 8.09 -13.84
N GLY A 188 11.52 9.34 -14.13
CA GLY A 188 12.81 9.68 -14.74
C GLY A 188 13.94 9.95 -13.74
N LEU A 189 13.67 9.89 -12.43
CA LEU A 189 14.69 10.18 -11.41
C LEU A 189 15.80 9.12 -11.42
N ALA A 190 17.04 9.59 -11.25
CA ALA A 190 18.23 8.74 -11.26
C ALA A 190 18.27 7.81 -10.04
N ASN A 191 17.97 8.35 -8.85
CA ASN A 191 17.93 7.56 -7.62
C ASN A 191 16.76 6.57 -7.64
N PRO A 192 17.02 5.25 -7.54
CA PRO A 192 15.96 4.25 -7.59
C PRO A 192 14.98 4.35 -6.41
N VAL A 193 15.43 4.74 -5.21
CA VAL A 193 14.55 4.91 -4.05
C VAL A 193 13.55 6.04 -4.33
N GLU A 194 14.04 7.18 -4.81
CA GLU A 194 13.17 8.32 -5.15
C GLU A 194 12.20 7.97 -6.28
N ARG A 195 12.62 7.13 -7.24
CA ARG A 195 11.73 6.67 -8.32
C ARG A 195 10.61 5.74 -7.82
N ILE A 196 10.92 4.90 -6.84
CA ILE A 196 10.00 3.87 -6.33
C ILE A 196 9.04 4.47 -5.30
N VAL A 197 9.55 5.21 -4.32
CA VAL A 197 8.80 5.75 -3.17
C VAL A 197 9.27 7.19 -2.89
N PRO A 198 8.86 8.16 -3.73
CA PRO A 198 9.45 9.50 -3.77
C PRO A 198 9.23 10.34 -2.49
N PHE A 199 8.27 9.93 -1.66
CA PHE A 199 7.94 10.58 -0.40
C PHE A 199 8.74 10.06 0.80
N LEU A 200 9.61 9.05 0.63
CA LEU A 200 10.56 8.68 1.68
C LEU A 200 11.77 9.63 1.64
N PRO A 201 12.39 9.95 2.79
CA PRO A 201 13.65 10.70 2.82
C PRO A 201 14.79 9.83 2.26
N PRO A 202 15.33 10.12 1.06
CA PRO A 202 16.26 9.22 0.37
C PRO A 202 17.59 9.03 1.15
N GLU A 203 18.02 10.03 1.90
CA GLU A 203 19.22 10.00 2.75
C GLU A 203 19.14 8.96 3.87
N ALA A 204 17.93 8.58 4.27
CA ALA A 204 17.68 7.58 5.32
C ALA A 204 17.37 6.19 4.74
N CYS A 205 17.38 6.04 3.41
CA CYS A 205 16.93 4.84 2.74
C CYS A 205 18.09 4.11 2.03
N THR A 206 18.14 2.79 2.19
CA THR A 206 19.09 1.94 1.47
C THR A 206 18.35 0.86 0.70
N LEU A 207 18.44 0.88 -0.63
CA LEU A 207 17.88 -0.17 -1.49
C LEU A 207 18.69 -1.45 -1.33
N LEU A 208 18.07 -2.50 -0.79
CA LEU A 208 18.71 -3.80 -0.53
C LEU A 208 18.59 -4.76 -1.72
N PHE A 209 17.38 -4.82 -2.30
CA PHE A 209 17.06 -5.72 -3.40
C PHE A 209 16.22 -5.01 -4.47
N LYS A 210 16.45 -5.39 -5.72
CA LYS A 210 15.69 -4.98 -6.91
C LYS A 210 15.05 -6.19 -7.57
N GLU A 211 14.07 -5.95 -8.44
CA GLU A 211 13.36 -6.97 -9.21
C GLU A 211 14.32 -7.91 -9.98
N SER A 212 15.41 -7.35 -10.52
CA SER A 212 16.45 -8.10 -11.22
C SER A 212 17.11 -9.18 -10.37
N ASP A 213 17.14 -9.00 -9.05
CA ASP A 213 17.85 -9.86 -8.12
C ASP A 213 17.03 -11.13 -7.82
N ARG A 214 15.72 -11.12 -8.13
CA ARG A 214 14.79 -12.24 -7.93
C ARG A 214 14.87 -12.86 -6.53
N ALA A 215 15.10 -12.01 -5.53
CA ALA A 215 15.20 -12.43 -4.13
C ALA A 215 13.89 -13.11 -3.69
N THR A 216 14.02 -14.30 -3.11
CA THR A 216 12.89 -15.10 -2.65
C THR A 216 12.93 -15.22 -1.15
N PHE A 217 11.80 -14.85 -0.53
CA PHE A 217 11.60 -14.91 0.91
C PHE A 217 10.60 -16.01 1.27
N ARG A 218 10.68 -16.59 2.48
CA ARG A 218 9.91 -17.76 2.91
C ARG A 218 9.41 -17.66 4.35
N ALA A 219 8.16 -18.07 4.53
CA ALA A 219 7.52 -18.28 5.82
C ALA A 219 6.74 -19.61 5.77
N GLY A 220 7.38 -20.70 6.21
CA GLY A 220 6.87 -22.05 6.01
C GLY A 220 6.70 -22.36 4.51
N ASP A 221 5.51 -22.83 4.14
CA ASP A 221 5.15 -23.15 2.74
C ASP A 221 4.78 -21.93 1.88
N LEU A 222 4.78 -20.73 2.45
CA LEU A 222 4.49 -19.50 1.71
C LEU A 222 5.79 -18.84 1.27
N PHE A 223 5.89 -18.45 0.00
CA PHE A 223 7.04 -17.72 -0.53
C PHE A 223 6.65 -16.39 -1.20
N ALA A 224 7.53 -15.41 -1.08
CA ALA A 224 7.36 -14.05 -1.56
C ALA A 224 8.55 -13.60 -2.41
N GLN A 225 8.28 -12.78 -3.41
CA GLN A 225 9.29 -12.17 -4.28
C GLN A 225 8.87 -10.70 -4.52
N PRO A 226 9.17 -9.78 -3.59
CA PRO A 226 8.89 -8.37 -3.79
C PRO A 226 9.81 -7.78 -4.88
N ASP A 227 9.31 -6.79 -5.62
CA ASP A 227 10.05 -6.13 -6.70
C ASP A 227 11.14 -5.19 -6.18
N ALA A 228 11.02 -4.71 -4.94
CA ALA A 228 12.11 -4.05 -4.25
C ALA A 228 11.99 -4.20 -2.73
N VAL A 229 13.14 -4.17 -2.06
CA VAL A 229 13.22 -4.09 -0.60
C VAL A 229 14.13 -2.92 -0.24
N ILE A 230 13.61 -2.00 0.57
CA ILE A 230 14.32 -0.79 0.99
C ILE A 230 14.43 -0.80 2.51
N ARG A 231 15.64 -0.66 3.04
CA ARG A 231 15.87 -0.40 4.46
C ARG A 231 15.56 1.05 4.77
N ILE A 232 14.86 1.28 5.88
CA ILE A 232 14.53 2.60 6.43
C ILE A 232 14.82 2.61 7.95
N PRO A 233 14.82 3.78 8.61
CA PRO A 233 14.83 3.81 10.06
C PRO A 233 13.59 3.07 10.61
N GLY A 234 13.83 2.09 11.47
CA GLY A 234 12.78 1.32 12.13
C GLY A 234 12.29 0.08 11.39
N GLY A 235 12.83 -0.27 10.22
CA GLY A 235 12.53 -1.55 9.56
C GLY A 235 12.77 -1.55 8.04
N LEU A 236 11.94 -2.32 7.33
CA LEU A 236 12.04 -2.48 5.88
C LEU A 236 10.77 -1.99 5.18
N VAL A 237 10.88 -1.73 3.87
CA VAL A 237 9.77 -1.48 2.97
C VAL A 237 9.81 -2.55 1.89
N SER A 238 8.73 -3.32 1.79
CA SER A 238 8.49 -4.27 0.70
C SER A 238 7.65 -3.57 -0.37
N VAL A 239 8.14 -3.58 -1.60
CA VAL A 239 7.48 -2.92 -2.74
C VAL A 239 7.07 -3.96 -3.78
N GLU A 240 5.80 -3.92 -4.15
CA GLU A 240 5.26 -4.56 -5.35
C GLU A 240 4.98 -3.48 -6.40
N TYR A 241 5.44 -3.66 -7.62
CA TYR A 241 5.24 -2.73 -8.73
C TYR A 241 4.28 -3.28 -9.78
N LYS A 242 3.23 -2.51 -10.07
CA LYS A 242 2.30 -2.80 -11.18
C LYS A 242 2.34 -1.67 -12.20
N SER A 243 2.93 -1.95 -13.37
CA SER A 243 3.11 -0.96 -14.43
C SER A 243 1.80 -0.45 -15.04
N LYS A 244 0.71 -1.26 -15.01
CA LYS A 244 -0.61 -0.95 -15.62
C LYS A 244 -0.51 -0.42 -17.07
N GLY A 245 0.52 -0.81 -17.82
CA GLY A 245 0.79 -0.29 -19.17
C GLY A 245 1.09 1.21 -19.21
N GLY A 246 1.62 1.78 -18.12
CA GLY A 246 1.92 3.22 -17.99
C GLY A 246 0.70 4.10 -17.72
N ARG A 247 -0.49 3.51 -17.47
CA ARG A 247 -1.68 4.29 -17.12
C ARG A 247 -1.56 4.83 -15.70
N ASN A 248 -1.87 6.12 -15.57
CA ASN A 248 -1.99 6.78 -14.28
C ASN A 248 -3.26 6.33 -13.57
N ASP A 249 -3.15 6.11 -12.27
CA ASP A 249 -4.29 6.04 -11.38
C ASP A 249 -4.88 7.43 -11.19
N ASP A 250 -6.21 7.48 -11.19
CA ASP A 250 -6.99 8.70 -10.98
C ASP A 250 -7.11 8.99 -9.47
N PRO A 251 -6.59 10.12 -8.95
CA PRO A 251 -6.66 10.46 -7.53
C PRO A 251 -8.08 10.51 -6.95
N GLU A 252 -9.11 10.69 -7.77
CA GLU A 252 -10.52 10.72 -7.32
C GLU A 252 -11.18 9.34 -7.33
N ARG A 253 -10.71 8.41 -8.18
CA ARG A 253 -11.36 7.11 -8.44
C ARG A 253 -10.49 5.90 -8.17
N TRP A 254 -9.26 6.09 -7.70
CA TRP A 254 -8.27 5.02 -7.49
C TRP A 254 -8.82 3.86 -6.65
N ALA A 255 -9.60 4.15 -5.60
CA ALA A 255 -10.11 3.14 -4.67
C ALA A 255 -11.10 2.19 -5.37
N GLU A 256 -11.83 2.68 -6.36
CA GLU A 256 -12.75 1.87 -7.19
C GLU A 256 -11.98 0.99 -8.18
N GLN A 257 -10.88 1.51 -8.73
CA GLN A 257 -10.17 0.94 -9.88
C GLN A 257 -9.02 0.00 -9.51
N ILE A 258 -8.41 0.18 -8.34
CA ILE A 258 -7.23 -0.58 -7.92
C ILE A 258 -7.57 -2.05 -7.70
N ARG A 259 -6.76 -2.98 -8.21
CA ARG A 259 -7.08 -4.41 -8.11
C ARG A 259 -6.78 -4.94 -6.71
N GLU A 260 -7.76 -5.61 -6.13
CA GLU A 260 -7.71 -6.23 -4.79
C GLU A 260 -6.58 -7.25 -4.71
N LYS A 261 -6.42 -8.06 -5.76
CA LYS A 261 -5.32 -9.03 -5.87
C LYS A 261 -3.95 -8.36 -5.70
N ASP A 262 -3.74 -7.21 -6.33
CA ASP A 262 -2.44 -6.53 -6.31
C ASP A 262 -2.14 -5.97 -4.91
N LEU A 263 -3.17 -5.46 -4.21
CA LEU A 263 -3.06 -5.02 -2.81
C LEU A 263 -2.72 -6.19 -1.89
N LEU A 264 -3.44 -7.31 -2.05
CA LEU A 264 -3.20 -8.52 -1.26
C LEU A 264 -1.80 -9.08 -1.51
N GLN A 265 -1.35 -9.13 -2.77
CA GLN A 265 -0.01 -9.60 -3.10
C GLN A 265 1.06 -8.75 -2.39
N ALA A 266 0.94 -7.43 -2.40
CA ALA A 266 1.87 -6.53 -1.72
C ALA A 266 1.90 -6.75 -0.20
N VAL A 267 0.73 -6.94 0.43
CA VAL A 267 0.63 -7.27 1.86
C VAL A 267 1.27 -8.62 2.18
N VAL A 268 0.96 -9.66 1.40
CA VAL A 268 1.53 -11.01 1.62
C VAL A 268 3.04 -10.98 1.46
N ASN A 269 3.56 -10.30 0.44
CA ASN A 269 5.01 -10.12 0.26
C ASN A 269 5.67 -9.49 1.49
N ALA A 270 5.08 -8.43 2.05
CA ALA A 270 5.60 -7.75 3.23
C ALA A 270 5.56 -8.62 4.49
N LEU A 271 4.46 -9.37 4.69
CA LEU A 271 4.27 -10.26 5.84
C LEU A 271 5.27 -11.43 5.85
N VAL A 272 5.54 -12.01 4.68
CA VAL A 272 6.54 -13.07 4.51
C VAL A 272 7.94 -12.53 4.72
N LEU A 273 8.26 -11.37 4.12
CA LEU A 273 9.56 -10.71 4.32
C LEU A 273 9.80 -10.43 5.81
N SER A 274 8.79 -9.92 6.52
CA SER A 274 8.88 -9.67 7.95
C SER A 274 9.11 -10.94 8.76
N ALA A 275 8.39 -12.02 8.42
CA ALA A 275 8.54 -13.30 9.10
C ALA A 275 9.96 -13.88 8.94
N GLU A 276 10.57 -13.75 7.76
CA GLU A 276 11.91 -14.30 7.54
C GLU A 276 13.02 -13.41 8.14
N THR A 277 12.90 -12.10 7.98
CA THR A 277 13.92 -11.15 8.44
C THR A 277 13.83 -10.84 9.93
N GLN A 278 12.69 -11.15 10.57
CA GLN A 278 12.38 -10.75 11.94
C GLN A 278 12.42 -9.22 12.15
N GLU A 279 12.22 -8.47 11.06
CA GLU A 279 12.11 -7.00 11.07
C GLU A 279 10.66 -6.60 10.73
N PRO A 280 10.15 -5.49 11.28
CA PRO A 280 8.86 -4.96 10.86
C PRO A 280 8.95 -4.39 9.43
N VAL A 281 7.92 -4.64 8.63
CA VAL A 281 7.93 -4.28 7.20
C VAL A 281 6.74 -3.41 6.80
N ALA A 282 6.96 -2.33 6.05
CA ALA A 282 5.89 -1.60 5.40
C ALA A 282 5.52 -2.25 4.06
N ALA A 283 4.23 -2.49 3.83
CA ALA A 283 3.72 -2.98 2.55
C ALA A 283 3.39 -1.81 1.62
N ILE A 284 4.06 -1.74 0.47
CA ILE A 284 3.78 -0.74 -0.57
C ILE A 284 3.42 -1.43 -1.88
N LEU A 285 2.27 -1.04 -2.43
CA LEU A 285 1.97 -1.26 -3.85
C LEU A 285 2.30 0.02 -4.62
N ARG A 286 3.14 -0.07 -5.64
CA ARG A 286 3.58 1.04 -6.49
C ARG A 286 2.97 0.90 -7.87
N THR A 287 2.49 1.99 -8.44
CA THR A 287 2.03 2.10 -9.83
C THR A 287 2.75 3.24 -10.54
N HIS A 288 2.33 3.61 -11.74
CA HIS A 288 3.10 4.57 -12.55
C HIS A 288 3.19 5.97 -11.90
N ASN A 289 2.13 6.42 -11.24
CA ASN A 289 2.02 7.75 -10.62
C ASN A 289 1.54 7.71 -9.17
N ALA A 290 1.48 6.53 -8.55
CA ALA A 290 1.01 6.40 -7.19
C ALA A 290 1.79 5.32 -6.42
N ALA A 291 1.80 5.46 -5.10
CA ALA A 291 2.21 4.41 -4.19
C ALA A 291 1.21 4.35 -3.04
N TYR A 292 0.81 3.13 -2.70
CA TYR A 292 -0.23 2.80 -1.74
C TYR A 292 0.44 2.12 -0.55
N PHE A 293 0.43 2.78 0.60
CA PHE A 293 0.88 2.20 1.85
C PHE A 293 -0.27 1.43 2.49
N LEU A 294 -0.06 0.13 2.69
CA LEU A 294 -1.11 -0.82 3.03
C LEU A 294 -0.99 -1.25 4.49
N ARG A 295 -2.04 -0.99 5.27
CA ARG A 295 -2.12 -1.38 6.68
C ARG A 295 -3.26 -2.39 6.86
N PRO A 296 -3.00 -3.70 6.76
CA PRO A 296 -4.02 -4.72 6.94
C PRO A 296 -4.48 -4.79 8.40
N THR A 297 -5.73 -5.20 8.61
CA THR A 297 -6.23 -5.53 9.94
C THR A 297 -5.60 -6.83 10.44
N ALA A 298 -5.60 -7.03 11.76
CA ALA A 298 -5.19 -8.30 12.36
C ALA A 298 -6.05 -9.48 11.84
N GLU A 299 -7.31 -9.22 11.53
CA GLU A 299 -8.23 -10.18 10.95
C GLU A 299 -7.81 -10.60 9.53
N LEU A 300 -7.42 -9.65 8.67
CA LEU A 300 -6.90 -9.98 7.35
C LEU A 300 -5.59 -10.78 7.45
N LYS A 301 -4.67 -10.40 8.35
CA LYS A 301 -3.45 -11.19 8.61
C LYS A 301 -3.80 -12.63 8.99
N ARG A 302 -4.75 -12.81 9.91
CA ARG A 302 -5.23 -14.14 10.32
C ARG A 302 -5.80 -14.94 9.15
N ILE A 303 -6.60 -14.31 8.28
CA ILE A 303 -7.13 -14.98 7.08
C ILE A 303 -5.99 -15.46 6.18
N VAL A 304 -4.95 -14.64 5.96
CA VAL A 304 -3.79 -15.05 5.16
C VAL A 304 -3.10 -16.25 5.80
N GLU A 305 -2.81 -16.21 7.11
CA GLU A 305 -2.15 -17.28 7.86
C GLU A 305 -2.94 -18.61 7.79
N CYS A 306 -4.25 -18.56 8.03
CA CYS A 306 -5.12 -19.73 7.99
C CYS A 306 -5.36 -20.29 6.58
N SER A 307 -5.04 -19.52 5.53
CA SER A 307 -5.31 -19.92 4.15
C SER A 307 -4.15 -20.64 3.46
N VAL A 308 -2.94 -20.59 4.03
CA VAL A 308 -1.74 -21.18 3.40
C VAL A 308 -1.89 -22.70 3.21
N GLU A 309 -2.19 -23.43 4.29
CA GLU A 309 -2.30 -24.90 4.23
C GLU A 309 -3.47 -25.39 3.35
N PRO A 310 -4.69 -24.83 3.45
CA PRO A 310 -5.76 -25.15 2.51
C PRO A 310 -5.38 -24.90 1.04
N ALA A 311 -4.71 -23.77 0.76
CA ALA A 311 -4.29 -23.44 -0.58
C ALA A 311 -3.22 -24.41 -1.11
N CYS A 312 -2.22 -24.75 -0.30
CA CYS A 312 -1.22 -25.76 -0.63
C CYS A 312 -1.85 -27.14 -0.88
N THR A 313 -2.85 -27.52 -0.08
CA THR A 313 -3.57 -28.79 -0.25
C THR A 313 -4.37 -28.81 -1.55
N MET A 314 -5.10 -27.74 -1.85
CA MET A 314 -5.84 -27.60 -3.11
C MET A 314 -4.90 -27.67 -4.32
N LEU A 315 -3.75 -26.97 -4.28
CA LEU A 315 -2.76 -27.00 -5.36
C LEU A 315 -2.19 -28.40 -5.57
N ARG A 316 -1.84 -29.12 -4.50
CA ARG A 316 -1.37 -30.50 -4.57
C ARG A 316 -2.42 -31.43 -5.18
N SER A 317 -3.68 -31.31 -4.77
CA SER A 317 -4.79 -32.07 -5.35
C SER A 317 -5.04 -31.76 -6.83
N ALA A 318 -4.71 -30.55 -7.28
CA ALA A 318 -4.76 -30.17 -8.69
C ALA A 318 -3.51 -30.63 -9.50
N GLY A 319 -2.65 -31.45 -8.92
CA GLY A 319 -1.44 -31.97 -9.58
C GLY A 319 -0.26 -30.99 -9.60
N ASN A 320 -0.31 -29.90 -8.84
CA ASN A 320 0.84 -29.01 -8.70
C ASN A 320 1.92 -29.69 -7.84
N THR A 321 3.12 -29.82 -8.40
CA THR A 321 4.27 -30.45 -7.75
C THR A 321 5.16 -29.46 -6.99
N ARG A 322 4.88 -28.15 -7.06
CA ARG A 322 5.61 -27.15 -6.27
C ARG A 322 5.38 -27.36 -4.77
N ILE A 323 6.47 -27.27 -4.03
CA ILE A 323 6.44 -27.23 -2.56
C ILE A 323 6.05 -25.81 -2.16
N GLY A 324 4.83 -25.65 -1.68
CA GLY A 324 4.29 -24.40 -1.18
C GLY A 324 3.52 -23.57 -2.21
N ILE A 325 3.21 -22.33 -1.84
CA ILE A 325 2.42 -21.37 -2.63
C ILE A 325 3.09 -20.00 -2.66
N GLY A 326 3.02 -19.34 -3.82
CA GLY A 326 3.54 -17.99 -3.99
C GLY A 326 2.54 -16.92 -3.52
N ALA A 327 3.06 -15.78 -3.06
CA ALA A 327 2.25 -14.64 -2.62
C ALA A 327 1.21 -14.20 -3.66
N ALA A 328 1.58 -14.19 -4.95
CA ALA A 328 0.67 -13.83 -6.04
C ALA A 328 -0.47 -14.84 -6.26
N ASP A 329 -0.19 -16.13 -6.07
CA ASP A 329 -1.17 -17.21 -6.21
C ASP A 329 -2.15 -17.19 -5.03
N LEU A 330 -1.61 -17.10 -3.81
CA LEU A 330 -2.42 -16.97 -2.60
C LEU A 330 -3.32 -15.72 -2.66
N ALA A 331 -2.76 -14.57 -3.06
CA ALA A 331 -3.53 -13.34 -3.23
C ALA A 331 -4.65 -13.50 -4.28
N GLY A 332 -4.40 -14.24 -5.36
CA GLY A 332 -5.42 -14.57 -6.36
C GLY A 332 -6.57 -15.40 -5.80
N MET A 333 -6.26 -16.40 -4.98
CA MET A 333 -7.28 -17.24 -4.32
C MET A 333 -8.08 -16.47 -3.26
N LEU A 334 -7.44 -15.55 -2.55
CA LEU A 334 -8.07 -14.76 -1.48
C LEU A 334 -8.88 -13.58 -1.99
N ALA A 335 -8.62 -13.09 -3.21
CA ALA A 335 -9.21 -11.85 -3.73
C ALA A 335 -10.74 -11.84 -3.62
N VAL A 336 -11.41 -12.92 -4.04
CA VAL A 336 -12.87 -13.01 -3.99
C VAL A 336 -13.36 -12.97 -2.55
N THR A 337 -12.87 -13.86 -1.68
CA THR A 337 -13.26 -13.93 -0.26
C THR A 337 -13.08 -12.60 0.46
N VAL A 338 -11.93 -11.94 0.24
CA VAL A 338 -11.62 -10.65 0.85
C VAL A 338 -12.52 -9.54 0.30
N SER A 339 -12.76 -9.50 -1.01
CA SER A 339 -13.61 -8.50 -1.65
C SER A 339 -15.08 -8.61 -1.24
N THR A 340 -15.59 -9.83 -1.02
CA THR A 340 -16.95 -10.05 -0.52
C THR A 340 -17.09 -9.59 0.93
N ARG A 341 -16.07 -9.83 1.76
CA ARG A 341 -16.09 -9.47 3.20
C ARG A 341 -15.88 -7.97 3.43
N TRP A 342 -14.98 -7.36 2.67
CA TRP A 342 -14.66 -5.93 2.74
C TRP A 342 -14.72 -5.31 1.34
N PRO A 343 -15.94 -5.00 0.86
CA PRO A 343 -16.13 -4.49 -0.49
C PRO A 343 -15.50 -3.11 -0.66
N LYS A 344 -15.11 -2.81 -1.90
CA LYS A 344 -14.70 -1.48 -2.31
C LYS A 344 -15.84 -0.46 -2.21
N PRO A 345 -15.51 0.84 -2.17
CA PRO A 345 -16.47 1.89 -2.47
C PRO A 345 -17.17 1.64 -3.81
N ARG A 346 -18.50 1.81 -3.85
CA ARG A 346 -19.29 1.67 -5.07
C ARG A 346 -18.95 2.78 -6.05
N HIS A 347 -18.65 2.42 -7.30
CA HIS A 347 -18.47 3.39 -8.38
C HIS A 347 -19.79 3.76 -9.04
N SER A 348 -19.87 4.97 -9.59
CA SER A 348 -21.07 5.49 -10.29
C SER A 348 -21.60 4.59 -11.42
N GLY A 349 -20.76 3.80 -12.09
CA GLY A 349 -21.18 2.84 -13.12
C GLY A 349 -21.71 1.49 -12.63
N HIS A 350 -21.75 1.24 -11.30
CA HIS A 350 -22.03 -0.10 -10.76
C HIS A 350 -23.51 -0.47 -10.95
N GLU A 351 -24.40 0.50 -10.73
CA GLU A 351 -25.85 0.34 -10.94
C GLU A 351 -26.19 0.07 -12.41
N ALA A 352 -25.53 0.80 -13.34
CA ALA A 352 -25.70 0.58 -14.77
C ALA A 352 -25.19 -0.80 -15.21
N GLY A 353 -24.07 -1.27 -14.65
CA GLY A 353 -23.54 -2.60 -14.92
C GLY A 353 -24.43 -3.71 -14.34
N GLU A 354 -24.93 -3.56 -13.11
CA GLU A 354 -25.87 -4.49 -12.49
C GLU A 354 -27.19 -4.56 -13.25
N ALA A 355 -27.72 -3.43 -13.70
CA ALA A 355 -28.92 -3.37 -14.53
C ALA A 355 -28.70 -4.08 -15.87
N ALA A 356 -27.58 -3.83 -16.55
CA ALA A 356 -27.24 -4.49 -17.80
C ALA A 356 -27.03 -6.01 -17.64
N HIS A 357 -26.40 -6.44 -16.54
CA HIS A 357 -26.23 -7.86 -16.23
C HIS A 357 -27.56 -8.53 -15.91
N ARG A 358 -28.43 -7.87 -15.14
CA ARG A 358 -29.78 -8.38 -14.84
C ARG A 358 -30.61 -8.52 -16.11
N GLU A 359 -30.60 -7.51 -16.97
CA GLU A 359 -31.25 -7.55 -18.27
C GLU A 359 -30.70 -8.68 -19.16
N MET A 360 -29.38 -8.95 -19.11
CA MET A 360 -28.79 -10.09 -19.83
C MET A 360 -29.29 -11.43 -19.31
N LEU A 361 -29.38 -11.63 -17.99
CA LEU A 361 -29.88 -12.86 -17.39
C LEU A 361 -31.37 -13.07 -17.69
N ASP A 362 -32.17 -12.00 -17.62
CA ASP A 362 -33.61 -12.05 -17.92
C ASP A 362 -33.89 -12.37 -19.40
N ARG A 363 -32.95 -12.11 -20.31
CA ARG A 363 -33.04 -12.49 -21.74
C ARG A 363 -32.67 -13.95 -22.01
N GLN A 364 -32.10 -14.66 -21.04
CA GLN A 364 -31.68 -16.08 -21.18
C GLN A 364 -32.70 -17.07 -20.61
N THR A 365 -33.73 -16.57 -19.92
CA THR A 365 -34.88 -17.35 -19.39
C THR A 365 -36.09 -17.24 -20.29
#